data_AF-A0A960F2G7-F1
#
_entry.id   AF-A0A960F2G7-F1
#
_cell.length_a   1.000
_cell.length_b   1.000
_cell.length_c   1.000
_cell.angle_alpha   90.00
_cell.angle_beta   90.00
_cell.angle_gamma   90.00
#
_symmetry.space_group_name_H-M   'P 1'
#
loop_
_entity.id
_entity.type
_entity.pdbx_description
1 polymer ?
#
loop_
_entity_poly.entity_id
_entity_poly.type
_entity_poly.pdbx_seq_one_letter_code
_entity_poly.pdbx_strand_id
1 'polypeptide(L)'
;SALDGATVHVPLAALNQVGPDGFDWGVPGFREDLVDALVRSLPKEYRRELTPMNEVVVAVAARLGRPEAWEDGTSIAAALATVVHEVSGVRVPSNAFDAARVPAHLRITFSVDDEGGRSLGHGKELAELQEQ
;
A
#
# COMPACT_ATOMS: atom_id res chain seq x y z
N SER A 1 -8.85 -2.84 -16.62
CA SER A 1 -10.00 -3.54 -16.02
C SER A 1 -9.90 -3.46 -14.50
N ALA A 2 -11.02 -3.47 -13.77
CA ALA A 2 -11.05 -3.33 -12.30
C ALA A 2 -10.38 -4.50 -11.53
N LEU A 3 -9.96 -5.54 -12.26
CA LEU A 3 -9.27 -6.74 -11.77
C LEU A 3 -7.79 -6.80 -12.16
N ASP A 4 -7.23 -5.74 -12.75
CA ASP A 4 -5.83 -5.74 -13.24
C ASP A 4 -4.81 -5.39 -12.14
N GLY A 5 -5.26 -5.29 -10.88
CA GLY A 5 -4.42 -5.06 -9.70
C GLY A 5 -4.63 -6.13 -8.63
N ALA A 6 -3.81 -6.08 -7.58
CA ALA A 6 -3.95 -6.95 -6.42
C ALA A 6 -5.36 -6.86 -5.82
N THR A 7 -6.10 -7.97 -5.82
CA THR A 7 -7.41 -8.06 -5.15
C THR A 7 -7.25 -8.82 -3.85
N VAL A 8 -7.63 -8.20 -2.73
CA VAL A 8 -7.66 -8.86 -1.43
C VAL A 8 -9.09 -9.28 -1.12
N HIS A 9 -9.26 -10.58 -0.90
CA HIS A 9 -10.54 -11.19 -0.59
C HIS A 9 -10.75 -11.18 0.92
N VAL A 10 -11.81 -10.50 1.37
CA VAL A 10 -12.21 -10.35 2.77
C VAL A 10 -13.50 -11.13 2.97
N PRO A 11 -13.52 -12.18 3.82
CA PRO A 11 -14.75 -12.87 4.15
C PRO A 11 -15.76 -11.92 4.81
N LEU A 12 -17.03 -11.98 4.43
CA LEU A 12 -18.10 -11.14 5.01
C LEU A 12 -18.12 -11.22 6.54
N ALA A 13 -17.90 -12.41 7.10
CA ALA A 13 -17.84 -12.65 8.54
C ALA A 13 -16.71 -11.89 9.25
N ALA A 14 -15.63 -11.54 8.53
CA ALA A 14 -14.48 -10.80 9.05
C ALA A 14 -14.55 -9.30 8.72
N LEU A 15 -15.46 -8.86 7.84
CA LEU A 15 -15.49 -7.49 7.30
C LEU A 15 -15.46 -6.40 8.37
N ASN A 16 -16.24 -6.55 9.45
CA ASN A 16 -16.31 -5.57 10.54
C ASN A 16 -15.19 -5.69 11.58
N GLN A 17 -14.35 -6.72 11.49
CA GLN A 17 -13.20 -6.95 12.37
C GLN A 17 -11.88 -6.54 11.72
N VAL A 18 -11.94 -6.23 10.42
CA VAL A 18 -10.79 -5.87 9.61
C VAL A 18 -10.69 -4.35 9.52
N GLY A 19 -9.53 -3.82 9.92
CA GLY A 19 -9.14 -2.44 9.61
C GLY A 19 -8.49 -2.35 8.21
N PRO A 20 -8.45 -1.17 7.58
CA PRO A 20 -7.77 -0.98 6.30
C PRO A 20 -6.25 -1.22 6.41
N ASP A 21 -5.70 -1.06 7.62
CA ASP A 21 -4.28 -1.20 7.88
C ASP A 21 -3.83 -2.67 7.78
N GLY A 22 -2.74 -2.92 7.04
CA GLY A 22 -2.14 -4.26 6.88
C GLY A 22 -2.63 -5.07 5.67
N PHE A 23 -3.68 -4.63 4.96
CA PHE A 23 -4.18 -5.31 3.76
C PHE A 23 -3.37 -5.00 2.50
N ASP A 24 -2.50 -3.98 2.57
CA ASP A 24 -1.85 -3.37 1.41
C ASP A 24 -0.79 -4.25 0.70
N TRP A 25 -0.53 -5.48 1.17
CA TRP A 25 0.73 -6.18 0.89
C TRP A 25 0.65 -7.63 0.40
N GLY A 26 -0.55 -8.14 0.09
CA GLY A 26 -0.72 -9.54 -0.31
C GLY A 26 -0.09 -9.97 -1.64
N VAL A 27 0.37 -9.04 -2.50
CA VAL A 27 0.86 -9.40 -3.85
C VAL A 27 2.31 -8.98 -4.07
N PRO A 28 3.27 -9.92 -3.92
CA PRO A 28 4.71 -9.67 -4.08
C PRO A 28 5.12 -9.04 -5.43
N GLY A 29 4.33 -9.25 -6.49
CA GLY A 29 4.66 -8.80 -7.84
C GLY A 29 4.53 -7.30 -8.10
N PHE A 30 3.77 -6.54 -7.29
CA PHE A 30 3.50 -5.11 -7.54
C PHE A 30 4.18 -4.17 -6.54
N ARG A 31 5.03 -4.72 -5.68
CA ARG A 31 5.59 -4.05 -4.52
C ARG A 31 6.56 -2.92 -4.88
N GLU A 32 7.46 -3.19 -5.80
CA GLU A 32 8.44 -2.19 -6.26
C GLU A 32 7.76 -1.05 -7.03
N ASP A 33 6.82 -1.38 -7.92
CA ASP A 33 6.05 -0.39 -8.68
C ASP A 33 5.20 0.52 -7.78
N LEU A 34 4.58 -0.06 -6.73
CA LEU A 34 3.84 0.73 -5.74
C LEU A 34 4.76 1.67 -4.96
N VAL A 35 5.93 1.18 -4.51
CA VAL A 35 6.94 2.00 -3.83
C VAL A 35 7.44 3.11 -4.76
N ASP A 36 7.78 2.80 -6.01
CA ASP A 36 8.22 3.80 -6.99
C ASP A 36 7.15 4.88 -7.20
N ALA A 37 5.89 4.47 -7.40
CA ALA A 37 4.77 5.40 -7.58
C ALA A 37 4.57 6.32 -6.36
N LEU A 38 4.65 5.79 -5.14
CA LEU A 38 4.51 6.57 -3.90
C LEU A 38 5.71 7.50 -3.68
N VAL A 39 6.94 7.03 -3.88
CA VAL A 39 8.12 7.89 -3.75
C VAL A 39 8.11 9.00 -4.80
N ARG A 40 7.63 8.74 -6.02
CA ARG A 40 7.44 9.75 -7.07
C ARG A 40 6.26 10.69 -6.82
N SER A 41 5.31 10.32 -5.96
CA SER A 41 4.19 11.19 -5.59
C SER A 41 4.60 12.29 -4.61
N LEU A 42 5.76 12.15 -3.96
CA LEU A 42 6.28 13.12 -3.01
C LEU A 42 6.44 14.55 -3.58
N PRO A 43 6.28 15.58 -2.74
CA PRO A 43 6.67 16.94 -3.03
C PRO A 43 8.10 17.05 -3.60
N LYS A 44 8.32 18.08 -4.42
CA LYS A 44 9.57 18.27 -5.16
C LYS A 44 10.79 18.38 -4.25
N GLU A 45 10.63 18.91 -3.04
CA GLU A 45 11.70 19.05 -2.05
C GLU A 45 12.27 17.69 -1.65
N TYR A 46 11.43 16.76 -1.18
CA TYR A 46 11.86 15.42 -0.78
C TYR A 46 12.43 14.63 -1.96
N ARG A 47 11.81 14.70 -3.15
CA ARG A 47 12.28 13.95 -4.32
C ARG A 47 13.70 14.32 -4.76
N ARG A 48 14.15 15.55 -4.49
CA ARG A 48 15.51 15.99 -4.83
C ARG A 48 16.56 15.47 -3.85
N GLU A 49 16.16 15.14 -2.63
CA GLU A 49 17.03 14.59 -1.59
C GLU A 49 17.18 13.07 -1.73
N LEU A 50 16.18 12.39 -2.29
CA LEU A 50 16.20 10.96 -2.58
C LEU A 50 16.97 10.65 -3.88
N THR A 51 18.30 10.79 -3.85
CA THR A 51 19.16 10.58 -5.01
C THR A 51 20.25 9.52 -4.75
N PRO A 52 20.49 8.59 -5.68
CA PRO A 52 19.72 8.33 -6.91
C PRO A 52 18.38 7.62 -6.61
N MET A 53 17.29 8.17 -7.15
CA MET A 53 15.91 7.76 -6.80
C MET A 53 15.64 6.26 -6.99
N ASN A 54 16.16 5.68 -8.07
CA ASN A 54 15.98 4.27 -8.39
C ASN A 54 16.62 3.35 -7.34
N GLU A 55 17.79 3.71 -6.78
CA GLU A 55 18.44 2.89 -5.75
C GLU A 55 17.67 2.97 -4.43
N VAL A 56 17.15 4.15 -4.08
CA VAL A 56 16.28 4.32 -2.92
C VAL A 56 15.03 3.46 -3.03
N VAL A 57 14.33 3.51 -4.18
CA VAL A 57 13.12 2.70 -4.43
C VAL A 57 13.39 1.21 -4.27
N VAL A 58 14.44 0.69 -4.91
CA VAL A 58 14.81 -0.73 -4.84
C VAL A 58 15.12 -1.14 -3.39
N ALA A 59 15.90 -0.35 -2.67
CA ALA A 59 16.26 -0.63 -1.28
C ALA A 59 15.05 -0.59 -0.33
N VAL A 60 14.16 0.38 -0.51
CA VAL A 60 12.91 0.51 0.27
C VAL A 60 11.99 -0.68 -0.02
N ALA A 61 11.77 -1.02 -1.29
CA ALA A 61 10.92 -2.14 -1.70
C ALA A 61 11.43 -3.48 -1.16
N ALA A 62 12.75 -3.69 -1.16
CA ALA A 62 13.38 -4.90 -0.61
C ALA A 62 13.18 -5.04 0.91
N ARG A 63 13.11 -3.91 1.64
CA ARG A 63 12.98 -3.89 3.10
C ARG A 63 11.54 -4.04 3.57
N LEU A 64 10.60 -3.31 2.94
CA LEU A 64 9.16 -3.57 3.07
C LEU A 64 8.79 -4.97 2.56
N GLY A 65 9.65 -5.56 1.74
CA GLY A 65 9.53 -6.93 1.25
C GLY A 65 9.36 -8.01 2.33
N ARG A 66 9.77 -7.71 3.56
CA ARG A 66 9.94 -8.66 4.65
C ARG A 66 8.74 -8.64 5.60
N PRO A 67 8.17 -9.81 5.97
CA PRO A 67 7.06 -9.90 6.93
C PRO A 67 7.38 -9.25 8.28
N GLU A 68 8.65 -9.22 8.69
CA GLU A 68 9.08 -8.58 9.94
C GLU A 68 9.11 -7.03 9.90
N ALA A 69 8.92 -6.40 8.74
CA ALA A 69 8.93 -4.94 8.61
C ALA A 69 7.59 -4.28 8.98
N TRP A 70 6.59 -5.07 9.36
CA TRP A 70 5.21 -4.65 9.61
C TRP A 70 4.88 -4.83 11.08
N GLU A 71 4.62 -3.73 11.77
CA GLU A 71 3.89 -3.78 13.03
C GLU A 71 2.38 -3.77 12.72
N ASP A 72 1.62 -4.66 13.35
CA ASP A 72 0.17 -4.76 13.18
C ASP A 72 -0.49 -3.38 13.34
N GLY A 73 -1.29 -2.97 12.35
CA GLY A 73 -1.99 -1.67 12.35
C GLY A 73 -1.17 -0.48 11.87
N THR A 74 0.05 -0.67 11.36
CA THR A 74 0.84 0.43 10.75
C THR A 74 0.38 0.72 9.31
N SER A 75 0.05 1.96 9.01
CA SER A 75 -0.30 2.36 7.64
C SER A 75 0.90 2.30 6.68
N ILE A 76 0.64 2.05 5.39
CA ILE A 76 1.68 1.99 4.34
C ILE A 76 2.53 3.27 4.30
N ALA A 77 1.90 4.43 4.46
CA ALA A 77 2.57 5.71 4.44
C ALA A 77 3.51 5.87 5.65
N ALA A 78 3.14 5.34 6.81
CA ALA A 78 3.98 5.34 8.01
C ALA A 78 5.16 4.37 7.87
N ALA A 79 4.91 3.14 7.40
CA ALA A 79 5.98 2.17 7.13
C ALA A 79 6.97 2.71 6.08
N LEU A 80 6.46 3.33 5.00
CA LEU A 80 7.27 3.93 3.96
C LEU A 80 8.10 5.11 4.48
N ALA A 81 7.52 5.97 5.31
CA ALA A 81 8.26 7.07 5.95
C ALA A 81 9.44 6.56 6.79
N THR A 82 9.21 5.52 7.60
CA THR A 82 10.26 4.88 8.41
C THR A 82 11.36 4.31 7.53
N VAL A 83 11.01 3.46 6.55
CA VAL A 83 12.00 2.78 5.72
C VAL A 83 12.76 3.75 4.80
N VAL A 84 12.09 4.76 4.24
CA VAL A 84 12.76 5.83 3.47
C VAL A 84 13.79 6.54 4.34
N HIS A 85 13.47 6.83 5.60
CA HIS A 85 14.41 7.44 6.52
C HIS A 85 15.60 6.52 6.82
N GLU A 86 15.36 5.24 7.08
CA GLU A 86 16.42 4.26 7.32
C GLU A 86 17.37 4.09 6.12
N VAL A 87 16.82 4.09 4.91
CA VAL A 87 17.58 3.86 3.67
C VAL A 87 18.34 5.11 3.22
N SER A 88 17.72 6.29 3.32
CA SER A 88 18.23 7.53 2.70
C SER A 88 18.68 8.61 3.70
N GLY A 89 18.33 8.48 4.97
CA GLY A 89 18.51 9.53 5.98
C GLY A 89 17.50 10.68 5.89
N VAL A 90 16.72 10.79 4.80
CA VAL A 90 15.74 11.86 4.59
C VAL A 90 14.49 11.61 5.42
N ARG A 91 14.05 12.60 6.19
CA ARG A 91 12.81 12.53 6.96
C ARG A 91 11.64 13.02 6.13
N VAL A 92 10.76 12.11 5.76
CA VAL A 92 9.54 12.39 5.01
C VAL A 92 8.34 12.10 5.93
N PRO A 93 7.41 13.05 6.15
CA PRO A 93 6.23 12.76 6.92
C PRO A 93 5.30 11.83 6.12
N SER A 94 4.60 10.90 6.79
CA SER A 94 3.74 9.92 6.13
C SER A 94 2.66 10.57 5.26
N ASN A 95 2.10 11.70 5.68
CA ASN A 95 1.10 12.44 4.91
C ASN A 95 1.65 13.15 3.65
N ALA A 96 2.96 13.14 3.39
CA ALA A 96 3.53 13.64 2.14
C ALA A 96 3.39 12.65 0.98
N PHE A 97 3.16 11.37 1.26
CA PHE A 97 2.89 10.37 0.23
C PHE A 97 1.47 10.50 -0.27
N ASP A 98 1.32 10.85 -1.55
CA ASP A 98 0.02 11.05 -2.17
C ASP A 98 -0.43 9.75 -2.88
N ALA A 99 -1.30 8.99 -2.19
CA ALA A 99 -1.88 7.77 -2.71
C ALA A 99 -2.79 8.02 -3.94
N ALA A 100 -3.38 9.21 -4.07
CA ALA A 100 -4.23 9.57 -5.19
C ALA A 100 -3.45 9.71 -6.52
N ARG A 101 -2.11 9.77 -6.45
CA ARG A 101 -1.22 9.77 -7.63
C ARG A 101 -0.71 8.39 -8.02
N VAL A 102 -0.96 7.36 -7.20
CA VAL A 102 -0.59 5.97 -7.53
C VAL A 102 -1.49 5.45 -8.64
N PRO A 103 -0.97 4.84 -9.72
CA PRO A 103 -1.80 4.21 -10.75
C PRO A 103 -2.83 3.22 -10.18
N ALA A 104 -4.06 3.23 -10.69
CA ALA A 104 -5.17 2.44 -10.15
C ALA A 104 -4.90 0.91 -10.15
N HIS A 105 -4.06 0.43 -11.07
CA HIS A 105 -3.65 -0.99 -11.16
C HIS A 105 -2.63 -1.39 -10.07
N LEU A 106 -1.99 -0.42 -9.42
CA LEU A 106 -1.08 -0.66 -8.28
C LEU A 106 -1.79 -0.48 -6.92
N ARG A 107 -3.02 0.02 -6.93
CA ARG A 107 -3.84 0.13 -5.72
C ARG A 107 -4.58 -1.19 -5.50
N ILE A 108 -4.68 -1.62 -4.25
CA ILE A 108 -5.46 -2.81 -3.92
C ILE A 108 -6.94 -2.59 -4.13
N THR A 109 -7.62 -3.62 -4.60
CA THR A 109 -9.08 -3.72 -4.59
C THR A 109 -9.47 -4.69 -3.49
N PHE A 110 -10.32 -4.29 -2.56
CA PHE A 110 -10.98 -5.20 -1.63
C PHE A 110 -12.15 -5.87 -2.34
N SER A 111 -12.31 -7.19 -2.18
CA SER A 111 -13.52 -7.93 -2.53
C SER A 111 -14.08 -8.53 -1.25
N VAL A 112 -15.34 -8.26 -0.94
CA VAL A 112 -16.05 -8.92 0.15
C VAL A 112 -16.71 -10.17 -0.41
N ASP A 113 -16.38 -11.33 0.15
CA ASP A 113 -16.86 -12.60 -0.35
C ASP A 113 -17.72 -13.33 0.70
N ASP A 114 -18.72 -14.09 0.24
CA ASP A 114 -19.49 -14.99 1.10
C ASP A 114 -18.72 -16.28 1.47
N GLU A 115 -19.33 -17.15 2.28
CA GLU A 115 -18.73 -18.44 2.67
C GLU A 115 -18.46 -19.38 1.48
N GLY A 116 -19.11 -19.15 0.34
CA GLY A 116 -18.91 -19.87 -0.92
C GLY A 116 -17.82 -19.27 -1.81
N GLY A 117 -17.16 -18.20 -1.39
CA GLY A 117 -16.15 -17.47 -2.18
C GLY A 117 -16.75 -16.62 -3.30
N ARG A 118 -18.06 -16.36 -3.27
CA ARG A 118 -18.71 -15.46 -4.22
C ARG A 118 -18.57 -14.02 -3.74
N SER A 119 -18.03 -13.17 -4.60
CA SER A 119 -17.97 -11.72 -4.35
C SER A 119 -19.37 -11.12 -4.22
N LEU A 120 -19.59 -10.44 -3.09
CA LEU A 120 -20.78 -9.69 -2.74
C LEU A 120 -20.62 -8.20 -3.06
N GLY A 121 -19.38 -7.71 -3.10
CA GLY A 121 -19.02 -6.34 -3.44
C GLY A 121 -17.51 -6.16 -3.53
N HIS A 122 -17.05 -5.14 -4.26
CA HIS A 122 -15.64 -4.82 -4.37
C HIS A 122 -15.38 -3.32 -4.47
N GLY A 123 -14.26 -2.84 -3.93
CA GLY A 123 -13.98 -1.41 -3.78
C GLY A 123 -12.51 -1.12 -3.48
N LYS A 124 -12.13 0.15 -3.54
CA LYS A 124 -10.79 0.60 -3.13
C LYS A 124 -10.75 0.97 -1.65
N GLU A 125 -11.88 1.37 -1.08
CA GLU A 125 -12.02 1.73 0.32
C GLU A 125 -12.77 0.64 1.07
N LEU A 126 -12.15 0.04 2.08
CA LEU A 126 -12.79 -0.97 2.92
C LEU A 126 -13.97 -0.39 3.71
N ALA A 127 -13.88 0.88 4.13
CA ALA A 127 -14.94 1.55 4.86
C ALA A 127 -16.24 1.65 4.04
N GLU A 128 -16.13 1.95 2.74
CA GLU A 128 -17.30 1.98 1.84
C GLU A 128 -17.95 0.59 1.68
N LEU A 129 -17.18 -0.48 1.84
CA LEU A 129 -17.69 -1.86 1.80
C LEU A 129 -18.32 -2.29 3.12
N GLN A 130 -17.87 -1.74 4.26
CA GLN A 130 -18.45 -1.96 5.59
C GLN A 130 -19.81 -1.28 5.76
N GLU A 131 -20.09 -0.23 4.99
CA GLU A 131 -21.35 0.53 5.03
C GLU A 131 -22.44 -0.01 4.07
N GLN A 132 -22.12 -1.01 3.24
CA GLN A 132 -23.07 -1.68 2.32
C GLN A 132 -23.82 -2.85 2.96
#